data_AF-A0A0R1ZLN4-F1
#
_entry.id   AF-A0A0R1ZLN4-F1
#
_cell.length_a   1.000
_cell.length_b   1.000
_cell.length_c   1.000
_cell.angle_alpha   90.00
_cell.angle_beta   90.00
_cell.angle_gamma   90.00
#
_symmetry.space_group_name_H-M   'P 1'
#
loop_
_entity.id
_entity.type
_entity.pdbx_description
1 polymer ?
#
loop_
_entity_poly.entity_id
_entity_poly.type
_entity_poly.pdbx_seq_one_letter_code
_entity_poly.pdbx_strand_id
1 'polypeptide(L)'
;MYDFENTIDRRHTDSIKWSGAATDLPMWIADMDFKTAPEIQQAMRAKIDQGIFGYEEPHADYFNAVADWYATEHNARPDTDWMIFTTGVIPAISATVRRVSNVGDNVVVTAPRLQHVLQLNRKQRPAHA
;
A
#
# COMPACT_ATOMS: atom_id res chain seq x y z
N MET A 1 -4.94 22.46 -11.79
CA MET A 1 -3.47 22.53 -11.69
C MET A 1 -3.09 22.05 -10.30
N TYR A 2 -2.12 21.14 -10.18
CA TYR A 2 -1.70 20.56 -8.89
C TYR A 2 -0.52 21.35 -8.31
N ASP A 3 -0.40 21.35 -6.98
CA ASP A 3 0.63 22.06 -6.21
C ASP A 3 1.74 21.09 -5.79
N PHE A 4 2.89 21.18 -6.47
CA PHE A 4 4.11 20.40 -6.17
C PHE A 4 5.25 21.30 -5.66
N GLU A 5 5.01 22.60 -5.47
CA GLU A 5 6.03 23.55 -5.04
C GLU A 5 5.95 23.78 -3.52
N ASN A 6 4.74 23.79 -2.98
CA ASN A 6 4.54 24.03 -1.55
C ASN A 6 4.52 22.71 -0.77
N THR A 7 5.46 22.59 0.16
CA THR A 7 5.46 21.49 1.14
C THR A 7 4.60 21.84 2.33
N ILE A 8 4.00 20.81 2.95
CA ILE A 8 3.30 20.94 4.22
C ILE A 8 4.27 20.52 5.32
N ASP A 9 4.33 21.27 6.42
CA ASP A 9 5.05 20.80 7.60
C ASP A 9 4.32 19.61 8.20
N ARG A 10 4.98 18.45 8.16
CA ARG A 10 4.47 17.17 8.66
C ARG A 10 5.06 16.82 10.03
N ARG A 11 5.81 17.74 10.66
CA ARG A 11 6.19 17.61 12.06
C ARG A 11 4.94 17.75 12.92
N HIS A 12 4.87 17.00 14.02
CA HIS A 12 3.72 16.96 14.93
C HIS A 12 2.42 16.41 14.30
N THR A 13 2.51 15.65 13.21
CA THR A 13 1.35 14.98 12.58
C THR A 13 1.39 13.44 12.69
N ASP A 14 2.08 12.89 13.71
CA ASP A 14 2.35 11.45 13.86
C ASP A 14 3.01 10.79 12.63
N SER A 15 3.72 11.58 11.82
CA SER A 15 4.40 11.11 10.62
C SER A 15 5.65 10.29 10.95
N ILE A 16 5.69 9.02 10.55
CA ILE A 16 6.87 8.16 10.69
C ILE A 16 8.07 8.75 9.91
N LYS A 17 7.83 9.36 8.74
CA LYS A 17 8.90 10.00 7.95
C LYS A 17 9.56 11.12 8.73
N TRP A 18 8.76 11.94 9.39
CA TRP A 18 9.18 13.17 10.06
C TRP A 18 9.28 13.05 11.60
N SER A 19 9.32 11.83 12.14
CA SER A 19 9.42 11.59 13.59
C SER A 19 10.83 11.76 14.17
N GLY A 20 11.81 12.12 13.34
CA GLY A 20 13.22 12.32 13.73
C GLY A 20 13.46 13.64 14.47
N ALA A 21 14.74 14.02 14.61
CA ALA A 21 15.09 15.30 15.21
C ALA A 21 14.62 16.46 14.31
N ALA A 22 14.32 17.62 14.91
CA ALA A 22 13.82 18.78 14.16
C ALA A 22 14.77 19.23 13.03
N THR A 23 16.07 19.01 13.22
CA THR A 23 17.14 19.32 12.26
C THR A 23 17.25 18.34 11.10
N ASP A 24 16.58 17.19 11.16
CA ASP A 24 16.74 16.13 10.16
C ASP A 24 15.92 16.43 8.89
N LEU A 25 16.47 16.02 7.75
CA LEU A 25 15.79 16.03 6.45
C LEU A 25 15.55 14.58 5.99
N PRO A 26 14.35 14.02 6.25
CA PRO A 26 14.08 12.61 6.00
C PRO A 26 13.84 12.31 4.52
N MET A 27 14.62 11.37 3.97
CA MET A 27 14.54 10.93 2.57
C MET A 27 14.44 9.40 2.43
N TRP A 28 13.94 8.71 3.47
CA TRP A 28 14.14 7.27 3.62
C TRP A 28 12.88 6.41 3.40
N ILE A 29 11.69 6.87 3.84
CA ILE A 29 10.44 6.13 3.70
C ILE A 29 9.67 6.61 2.47
N ALA A 30 9.02 5.67 1.78
CA ALA A 30 8.32 5.90 0.52
C ALA A 30 6.92 6.49 0.72
N ASP A 31 6.84 7.67 1.31
CA ASP A 31 5.68 8.56 1.23
C ASP A 31 6.10 9.93 0.69
N MET A 32 5.13 10.72 0.22
CA MET A 32 5.37 12.01 -0.44
C MET A 32 5.09 13.19 0.50
N ASP A 33 5.79 14.31 0.27
CA ASP A 33 5.58 15.56 1.00
C ASP A 33 4.72 16.57 0.24
N PHE A 34 3.93 16.08 -0.73
CA PHE A 34 2.97 16.85 -1.52
C PHE A 34 1.54 16.62 -1.03
N LYS A 35 0.67 17.59 -1.30
CA LYS A 35 -0.77 17.43 -1.08
C LYS A 35 -1.32 16.28 -1.92
N THR A 36 -2.18 15.47 -1.32
CA THR A 36 -3.01 14.53 -2.06
C THR A 36 -3.90 15.27 -3.06
N ALA A 37 -4.20 14.64 -4.20
CA ALA A 37 -5.04 15.22 -5.23
C ALA A 37 -6.39 15.74 -4.66
N PRO A 38 -6.86 16.94 -5.06
CA PRO A 38 -8.11 17.54 -4.58
C PRO A 38 -9.33 16.64 -4.76
N GLU A 39 -9.38 15.81 -5.81
CA GLU A 39 -10.45 14.86 -6.07
C GLU A 39 -10.54 13.80 -4.96
N ILE A 40 -9.40 13.33 -4.46
CA ILE A 40 -9.34 12.39 -3.33
C ILE A 40 -9.78 13.10 -2.04
N GLN A 41 -9.32 14.33 -1.80
CA GLN A 41 -9.76 15.11 -0.64
C GLN A 41 -11.26 15.37 -0.67
N GLN A 42 -11.84 15.63 -1.84
CA GLN A 42 -13.28 15.83 -2.01
C GLN A 42 -14.06 14.56 -1.72
N ALA A 43 -13.62 13.40 -2.24
CA ALA A 43 -14.24 12.11 -1.93
C ALA A 43 -14.22 11.82 -0.41
N MET A 44 -13.10 12.11 0.26
CA MET A 44 -12.99 11.96 1.72
C MET A 44 -13.93 12.91 2.48
N ARG A 45 -14.06 14.17 2.06
CA ARG A 45 -15.03 15.11 2.67
C ARG A 45 -16.46 14.64 2.48
N ALA A 46 -16.83 14.23 1.26
CA ALA A 46 -18.14 13.68 0.98
C ALA A 46 -18.44 12.43 1.83
N LYS A 47 -17.42 11.59 2.10
CA LYS A 47 -17.55 10.46 3.02
C LYS A 47 -17.79 10.90 4.47
N ILE A 48 -17.08 11.94 4.93
CA ILE A 48 -17.27 12.52 6.26
C ILE A 48 -18.70 13.08 6.41
N ASP A 49 -19.21 13.76 5.39
CA ASP A 49 -20.54 14.36 5.38
C ASP A 49 -21.68 13.34 5.51
N GLN A 50 -21.44 12.05 5.20
CA GLN A 50 -22.42 10.97 5.41
C GLN A 50 -22.72 10.73 6.90
N GLY A 51 -21.80 11.06 7.80
CA GLY A 51 -22.00 10.99 9.25
C GLY A 51 -22.10 9.59 9.86
N ILE A 52 -21.94 8.52 9.07
CA ILE A 52 -22.00 7.12 9.52
C ILE A 52 -20.80 6.35 8.94
N PHE A 53 -20.05 5.66 9.80
CA PHE A 53 -18.81 4.95 9.46
C PHE A 53 -18.88 3.48 9.91
N GLY A 54 -19.86 2.76 9.37
CA GLY A 54 -20.09 1.34 9.67
C GLY A 54 -19.17 0.41 8.88
N TYR A 55 -19.53 -0.87 8.84
CA TYR A 55 -18.85 -1.86 7.99
C TYR A 55 -19.16 -1.61 6.51
N GLU A 56 -18.12 -1.63 5.68
CA GLU A 56 -18.19 -1.39 4.24
C GLU A 56 -17.33 -2.41 3.50
N GLU A 57 -17.75 -2.73 2.29
CA GLU A 57 -17.03 -3.64 1.39
C GLU A 57 -16.83 -2.96 0.02
N PRO A 58 -15.71 -3.22 -0.67
CA PRO A 58 -15.50 -2.68 -2.01
C PRO A 58 -16.53 -3.27 -2.99
N HIS A 59 -17.14 -2.39 -3.78
CA HIS A 59 -18.11 -2.79 -4.80
C HIS A 59 -17.45 -2.92 -6.19
N ALA A 60 -18.23 -3.31 -7.20
CA ALA A 60 -17.73 -3.54 -8.55
C ALA A 60 -17.06 -2.30 -9.18
N ASP A 61 -17.48 -1.09 -8.78
CA ASP A 61 -16.87 0.18 -9.21
C ASP A 61 -15.39 0.28 -8.84
N TYR A 62 -15.00 -0.17 -7.64
CA TYR A 62 -13.60 -0.23 -7.21
C TYR A 62 -12.76 -1.11 -8.14
N PHE A 63 -13.21 -2.34 -8.40
CA PHE A 63 -12.49 -3.29 -9.25
C PHE A 63 -12.43 -2.84 -10.71
N ASN A 64 -13.52 -2.24 -11.21
CA ASN A 64 -13.55 -1.64 -12.54
C ASN A 64 -12.57 -0.48 -12.66
N ALA A 65 -12.48 0.40 -11.65
CA ALA A 65 -11.51 1.50 -11.65
C ALA A 65 -10.05 0.99 -11.72
N VAL A 66 -9.74 -0.10 -11.01
CA VAL A 66 -8.42 -0.75 -11.11
C VAL A 66 -8.19 -1.35 -12.50
N ALA A 67 -9.19 -2.05 -13.07
CA ALA A 67 -9.08 -2.62 -14.41
C ALA A 67 -8.93 -1.55 -15.50
N ASP A 68 -9.65 -0.43 -15.39
CA ASP A 68 -9.57 0.73 -16.28
C ASP A 68 -8.18 1.39 -16.21
N TRP A 69 -7.63 1.54 -15.00
CA TRP A 69 -6.28 2.07 -14.79
C TRP A 69 -5.22 1.21 -15.49
N TYR A 70 -5.28 -0.12 -15.29
CA TYR A 70 -4.38 -1.05 -15.96
C TYR A 70 -4.53 -1.05 -17.49
N ALA A 71 -5.77 -0.92 -17.99
CA ALA A 71 -6.01 -0.81 -19.42
C ALA A 71 -5.37 0.46 -20.01
N THR A 72 -5.46 1.57 -19.28
CA THR A 72 -4.96 2.88 -19.73
C THR A 72 -3.45 3.00 -19.63
N GLU A 73 -2.87 2.65 -18.47
CA GLU A 73 -1.45 2.86 -18.18
C GLU A 73 -0.56 1.70 -18.66
N HIS A 74 -1.13 0.51 -18.84
CA HIS A 74 -0.38 -0.72 -19.14
C HIS A 74 -0.91 -1.49 -20.36
N ASN A 75 -1.92 -0.97 -21.05
CA ASN A 75 -2.54 -1.61 -22.23
C ASN A 75 -2.98 -3.06 -21.98
N ALA A 76 -3.37 -3.37 -20.75
CA ALA A 76 -3.78 -4.70 -20.33
C ALA A 76 -4.95 -4.56 -19.35
N ARG A 77 -6.14 -5.07 -19.71
CA ARG A 77 -7.30 -5.04 -18.82
C ARG A 77 -7.44 -6.40 -18.09
N PRO A 78 -7.16 -6.48 -16.78
CA PRO A 78 -7.44 -7.69 -16.01
C PRO A 78 -8.95 -7.92 -15.88
N ASP A 79 -9.35 -9.20 -15.78
CA ASP A 79 -10.71 -9.56 -15.38
C ASP A 79 -10.93 -9.23 -13.90
N THR A 80 -12.07 -8.63 -13.57
CA THR A 80 -12.41 -8.28 -12.19
C THR A 80 -12.55 -9.51 -11.30
N ASP A 81 -12.89 -10.68 -11.86
CA ASP A 81 -13.02 -11.94 -11.11
C ASP A 81 -11.67 -12.47 -10.58
N TRP A 82 -10.55 -11.95 -11.09
CA TRP A 82 -9.21 -12.31 -10.60
C TRP A 82 -8.80 -11.51 -9.36
N MET A 83 -9.55 -10.46 -9.00
CA MET A 83 -9.14 -9.48 -8.00
C MET A 83 -9.66 -9.84 -6.62
N ILE A 84 -8.79 -9.66 -5.62
CA ILE A 84 -9.15 -9.78 -4.20
C ILE A 84 -8.67 -8.51 -3.50
N PHE A 85 -9.59 -7.84 -2.80
CA PHE A 85 -9.22 -6.67 -2.01
C PHE A 85 -8.34 -7.07 -0.83
N THR A 86 -7.26 -6.34 -0.62
CA THR A 86 -6.37 -6.51 0.53
C THR A 86 -5.97 -5.15 1.08
N THR A 87 -5.75 -5.07 2.39
CA THR A 87 -5.36 -3.81 3.06
C THR A 87 -3.92 -3.39 2.79
N GLY A 88 -3.12 -4.23 2.11
CA GLY A 88 -1.76 -3.90 1.72
C GLY A 88 -1.02 -5.07 1.07
N VAL A 89 0.05 -4.72 0.35
CA VAL A 89 0.85 -5.66 -0.44
C VAL A 89 1.58 -6.69 0.43
N ILE A 90 2.16 -6.27 1.58
CA ILE A 90 2.92 -7.20 2.45
C ILE A 90 2.02 -8.26 3.09
N PRO A 91 0.85 -7.93 3.67
CA PRO A 91 -0.14 -8.92 4.09
C PRO A 91 -0.55 -9.89 2.96
N ALA A 92 -0.78 -9.37 1.74
CA ALA A 92 -1.15 -10.19 0.59
C ALA A 92 -0.04 -11.21 0.24
N ILE A 93 1.22 -10.77 0.13
CA ILE A 93 2.35 -11.67 -0.15
C ILE A 93 2.49 -12.72 0.97
N SER A 94 2.38 -12.31 2.24
CA SER A 94 2.45 -13.21 3.39
C SER A 94 1.37 -14.29 3.35
N ALA A 95 0.13 -13.90 3.03
CA ALA A 95 -1.00 -14.83 2.89
C ALA A 95 -0.79 -15.79 1.71
N THR A 96 -0.36 -15.28 0.56
CA THR A 96 -0.06 -16.09 -0.64
C THR A 96 1.00 -17.14 -0.34
N VAL A 97 2.15 -16.73 0.22
CA VAL A 97 3.24 -17.64 0.57
C VAL A 97 2.77 -18.76 1.51
N ARG A 98 2.00 -18.42 2.56
CA ARG A 98 1.44 -19.43 3.47
C ARG A 98 0.42 -20.36 2.81
N ARG A 99 -0.27 -19.91 1.77
CA ARG A 99 -1.30 -20.68 1.08
C ARG A 99 -0.72 -21.66 0.05
N VAL A 100 0.40 -21.28 -0.58
CA VAL A 100 1.00 -22.00 -1.71
C VAL A 100 2.29 -22.75 -1.35
N SER A 101 2.76 -22.66 -0.11
CA SER A 101 3.94 -23.38 0.38
C SER A 101 3.71 -24.00 1.75
N ASN A 102 4.53 -25.00 2.09
CA ASN A 102 4.59 -25.61 3.41
C ASN A 102 5.79 -25.08 4.21
N VAL A 103 5.82 -25.41 5.50
CA VAL A 103 7.00 -25.19 6.34
C VAL A 103 8.16 -26.02 5.79
N GLY A 104 9.32 -25.39 5.58
CA GLY A 104 10.50 -26.02 4.99
C GLY A 104 10.64 -25.84 3.48
N ASP A 105 9.59 -25.40 2.76
CA ASP A 105 9.71 -25.08 1.34
C ASP A 105 10.55 -23.81 1.12
N ASN A 106 11.28 -23.77 0.00
CA ASN A 106 12.12 -22.63 -0.34
C ASN A 106 11.36 -21.61 -1.21
N VAL A 107 11.37 -20.34 -0.80
CA VAL A 107 10.83 -19.22 -1.58
C VAL A 107 11.98 -18.38 -2.14
N VAL A 108 12.07 -18.31 -3.48
CA VAL A 108 13.09 -17.52 -4.18
C VAL A 108 12.72 -16.04 -4.12
N VAL A 109 13.70 -15.20 -3.79
CA VAL A 109 13.55 -13.74 -3.83
C VAL A 109 14.85 -13.12 -4.34
N THR A 110 14.77 -12.27 -5.37
CA THR A 110 15.91 -11.59 -6.00
C THR A 110 16.40 -10.42 -5.15
N ALA A 111 17.70 -10.36 -4.85
CA ALA A 111 18.33 -9.28 -4.07
C ALA A 111 19.11 -8.30 -4.96
N PRO A 112 19.16 -6.99 -4.63
CA PRO A 112 18.55 -6.32 -3.47
C PRO A 112 17.04 -6.07 -3.64
N ARG A 113 16.28 -6.04 -2.54
CA ARG A 113 14.81 -5.81 -2.53
C ARG A 113 14.32 -5.25 -1.20
N LEU A 114 13.03 -4.88 -1.16
CA LEU A 114 12.34 -4.41 0.05
C LEU A 114 12.51 -5.40 1.23
N GLN A 115 13.01 -4.89 2.36
CA GLN A 115 13.36 -5.70 3.54
C GLN A 115 12.18 -6.50 4.11
N HIS A 116 10.96 -6.01 4.00
CA HIS A 116 9.77 -6.71 4.50
C HIS A 116 9.54 -8.05 3.77
N VAL A 117 9.87 -8.15 2.48
CA VAL A 117 9.76 -9.40 1.70
C VAL A 117 10.76 -10.45 2.18
N LEU A 118 11.93 -10.01 2.67
CA LEU A 118 12.97 -10.89 3.24
C LEU A 118 12.54 -11.57 4.54
N GLN A 119 11.79 -10.87 5.38
CA GLN A 119 11.36 -11.38 6.69
C GLN A 119 10.31 -12.50 6.58
N LEU A 120 9.61 -12.59 5.44
CA LEU A 120 8.62 -13.65 5.19
C LEU A 120 9.27 -15.05 5.12
N ASN A 121 10.51 -15.15 4.63
CA ASN A 121 11.25 -16.42 4.52
C ASN A 121 11.75 -16.92 5.89
N ARG A 122 12.06 -16.01 6.84
CA ARG A 122 12.59 -16.38 8.17
C ARG A 122 11.57 -17.11 9.05
N LYS A 123 10.27 -16.87 8.90
CA LYS A 123 9.22 -17.55 9.68
C LYS A 123 8.89 -18.96 9.19
N GLN A 124 9.39 -19.36 8.02
CA GLN A 124 9.19 -20.70 7.45
C GLN A 124 10.35 -21.66 7.72
N ARG A 125 11.44 -21.17 8.33
CA ARG A 125 12.56 -22.02 8.75
C ARG A 125 12.29 -22.57 10.17
N PRO A 126 12.45 -23.88 10.40
CA PRO A 126 12.35 -24.43 11.74
C PRO A 126 13.40 -23.77 12.65
N ALA A 127 13.07 -23.61 13.94
CA ALA A 127 13.90 -22.96 14.96
C ALA A 127 15.24 -23.68 15.25
N HIS A 128 15.48 -24.82 14.60
CA HIS A 128 16.68 -25.64 14.75
C HIS A 128 17.20 -26.03 13.37
N ALA A 129 18.07 -25.19 12.81
CA ALA A 129 19.03 -25.52 11.76
C ALA A 129 20.30 -24.70 12.03
#